data_AF-A0A812BT42-F1
#
_entry.id   AF-A0A812BT42-F1
#
_cell.length_a   1.000
_cell.length_b   1.000
_cell.length_c   1.000
_cell.angle_alpha   90.00
_cell.angle_beta   90.00
_cell.angle_gamma   90.00
#
_symmetry.space_group_name_H-M   'P 1'
#
loop_
_entity.id
_entity.type
_entity.pdbx_description
1 polymer ?
#
loop_
_entity_poly.entity_id
_entity_poly.type
_entity_poly.pdbx_seq_one_letter_code
_entity_poly.pdbx_strand_id
1 'polypeptide(L)'
;MWSARQLGLRFWKKNGFVPVYLRQTANELTGEHSCIMLKNLKDDCDEDNEEKKESWLVSYWKDFRHRFISLLSFEFRKFGTSTVLSILQQKHCKEECQDLSKTELDYEFTTYDLKRLELYSQNMVDYHLIMDLIPSISKLFFLKKMSGFNLSAVQLALLLGIGLQHKTIEDLEKDIDLPVSQLLGLYNRILRKVVQYFNRIIEESVEKTIIKPTKVVMEPVKNTLDEELDEVAGYVKNKLEKSATLEGVDLSHYAIKGTEEEWDSAISGGKTSVSIKSSKTKRPFSGVHNLNVNGDSNKQTSKKRKKFKTEKKF
;
A
#
# COMPACT_ATOMS: atom_id res chain seq x y z
N MET A 1 12.36 -43.19 18.57
CA MET A 1 13.28 -42.80 17.49
C MET A 1 13.28 -43.93 16.48
N TRP A 2 12.90 -43.67 15.22
CA TRP A 2 12.75 -44.72 14.20
C TRP A 2 13.36 -44.28 12.86
N SER A 3 13.70 -45.28 12.06
CA SER A 3 14.43 -45.24 10.81
C SER A 3 13.50 -44.98 9.62
N ALA A 4 13.60 -43.82 8.95
CA ALA A 4 12.58 -43.24 8.07
C ALA A 4 12.36 -44.00 6.73
N ARG A 5 11.75 -45.20 6.76
CA ARG A 5 11.16 -45.84 5.57
C ARG A 5 9.78 -45.27 5.25
N GLN A 6 9.43 -45.24 3.97
CA GLN A 6 8.15 -44.73 3.47
C GLN A 6 6.94 -45.42 4.11
N LEU A 7 7.03 -46.72 4.45
CA LEU A 7 5.97 -47.48 5.12
C LEU A 7 5.74 -47.04 6.58
N GLY A 8 6.80 -46.91 7.38
CA GLY A 8 6.66 -46.49 8.78
C GLY A 8 6.14 -45.05 8.89
N LEU A 9 6.55 -44.17 7.96
CA LEU A 9 6.06 -42.79 7.88
C LEU A 9 4.54 -42.75 7.68
N ARG A 10 4.02 -43.59 6.79
CA ARG A 10 2.57 -43.71 6.54
C ARG A 10 1.83 -44.25 7.77
N PHE A 11 2.40 -45.21 8.48
CA PHE A 11 1.81 -45.75 9.72
C PHE A 11 1.68 -44.69 10.80
N TRP A 12 2.77 -44.00 11.16
CA TRP A 12 2.76 -42.97 12.20
C TRP A 12 1.86 -41.79 11.85
N LYS A 13 1.88 -41.38 10.57
CA LYS A 13 0.99 -40.33 10.07
C LYS A 13 -0.48 -40.71 10.16
N LYS A 14 -0.86 -41.95 9.83
CA LYS A 14 -2.23 -42.46 10.01
C LYS A 14 -2.67 -42.43 11.47
N ASN A 15 -1.74 -42.63 12.40
CA ASN A 15 -2.01 -42.60 13.83
C ASN A 15 -2.01 -41.18 14.45
N GLY A 16 -1.85 -40.14 13.63
CA GLY A 16 -1.89 -38.74 14.07
C GLY A 16 -0.58 -38.20 14.66
N PHE A 17 0.55 -38.85 14.41
CA PHE A 17 1.86 -38.33 14.82
C PHE A 17 2.37 -37.27 13.85
N VAL A 18 3.01 -36.25 14.39
CA VAL A 18 3.56 -35.09 13.68
C VAL A 18 5.09 -35.10 13.74
N PRO A 19 5.81 -35.01 12.62
CA PRO A 19 7.26 -34.93 12.63
C PRO A 19 7.74 -33.61 13.23
N VAL A 20 8.69 -33.67 14.16
CA VAL A 20 9.29 -32.47 14.77
C VAL A 20 10.79 -32.39 14.48
N TYR A 21 11.42 -33.52 14.21
CA TYR A 21 12.85 -33.55 13.91
C TYR A 21 13.20 -34.70 12.96
N LEU A 22 14.16 -34.43 12.07
CA LEU A 22 14.77 -35.40 11.18
C LEU A 22 16.28 -35.18 11.17
N ARG A 23 17.04 -36.24 11.45
CA ARG A 23 18.50 -36.19 11.47
C ARG A 23 19.06 -36.09 10.04
N GLN A 24 20.00 -35.18 9.81
CA GLN A 24 20.65 -35.01 8.50
C GLN A 24 21.60 -36.16 8.15
N THR A 25 22.37 -36.68 9.11
CA THR A 25 23.25 -37.82 8.86
C THR A 25 22.45 -39.11 8.85
N ALA A 26 22.53 -39.86 7.75
CA ALA A 26 22.01 -41.21 7.67
C ALA A 26 22.79 -42.14 8.62
N ASN A 27 22.13 -43.19 9.09
CA ASN A 27 22.78 -44.24 9.86
C ASN A 27 23.64 -45.10 8.92
N GLU A 28 24.90 -45.36 9.29
CA GLU A 28 25.86 -46.08 8.44
C GLU A 28 25.42 -47.52 8.13
N LEU A 29 24.76 -48.17 9.08
CA LEU A 29 24.32 -49.57 8.94
C LEU A 29 23.10 -49.74 8.02
N THR A 30 22.20 -48.77 7.99
CA THR A 30 20.90 -48.90 7.30
C THR A 30 20.70 -47.90 6.16
N GLY A 31 21.55 -46.87 6.06
CA GLY A 31 21.37 -45.76 5.11
C GLY A 31 20.15 -44.88 5.41
N GLU A 32 19.51 -45.06 6.57
CA GLU A 32 18.23 -44.43 6.89
C GLU A 32 18.38 -43.32 7.93
N HIS A 33 17.48 -42.33 7.86
CA HIS A 33 17.50 -41.18 8.75
C HIS A 33 16.62 -41.40 9.96
N SER A 34 17.08 -40.96 11.13
CA SER A 34 16.27 -41.01 12.35
C SER A 34 15.26 -39.87 12.39
N CYS A 35 13.99 -40.20 12.60
CA CYS A 35 12.91 -39.22 12.75
C CYS A 35 12.30 -39.28 14.17
N ILE A 36 11.99 -38.11 14.72
CA ILE A 36 11.23 -37.93 15.95
C ILE A 36 9.87 -37.36 15.56
N MET A 37 8.81 -38.08 15.92
CA MET A 37 7.43 -37.65 15.73
C MET A 37 6.74 -37.60 17.09
N LEU A 38 5.95 -36.56 17.31
CA LEU A 38 5.21 -36.34 18.54
C LEU A 38 3.71 -36.33 18.24
N LYS A 39 2.92 -36.81 19.19
CA LYS A 39 1.47 -36.72 19.17
C LYS A 39 1.04 -36.11 20.49
N ASN A 40 0.28 -35.03 20.43
CA ASN A 40 -0.34 -34.48 21.62
C ASN A 40 -1.49 -35.41 22.02
N LEU A 41 -1.41 -35.99 23.22
CA LEU A 41 -2.51 -36.71 23.84
C LEU A 41 -3.29 -35.67 24.62
N LYS A 42 -4.51 -35.34 24.17
CA LYS A 42 -5.41 -34.58 25.02
C LYS A 42 -5.79 -35.50 26.18
N ASP A 43 -5.64 -35.05 27.43
CA ASP A 43 -6.35 -35.69 28.54
C ASP A 43 -7.82 -35.32 28.38
N ASP A 44 -8.71 -36.30 28.52
CA ASP A 44 -10.17 -36.15 28.43
C ASP A 44 -10.75 -35.35 29.63
N CYS A 45 -9.92 -34.64 30.40
CA CYS A 45 -10.32 -33.89 31.60
C CYS A 45 -10.41 -32.37 31.39
N ASP A 46 -10.01 -31.84 30.22
CA ASP A 46 -10.03 -30.40 29.93
C ASP A 46 -11.14 -30.06 28.92
N GLU A 47 -12.41 -30.26 29.29
CA GLU A 47 -13.58 -29.84 28.48
C GLU A 47 -13.76 -28.30 28.44
N ASP A 48 -13.05 -27.53 29.28
CA ASP A 48 -13.31 -26.10 29.49
C ASP A 48 -12.27 -25.12 28.86
N ASN A 49 -11.33 -25.59 28.04
CA ASN A 49 -10.33 -24.70 27.39
C ASN A 49 -10.38 -24.78 25.86
N GLU A 50 -11.51 -24.40 25.27
CA GLU A 50 -11.70 -24.31 23.81
C GLU A 50 -11.01 -23.10 23.16
N GLU A 51 -10.44 -22.17 23.94
CA GLU A 51 -9.77 -20.99 23.39
C GLU A 51 -8.25 -21.19 23.23
N LYS A 52 -7.84 -21.42 21.98
CA LYS A 52 -6.57 -20.95 21.40
C LYS A 52 -5.28 -21.22 22.20
N LYS A 53 -5.10 -22.41 22.75
CA LYS A 53 -3.72 -22.92 22.83
C LYS A 53 -3.33 -23.29 21.41
N GLU A 54 -2.65 -22.38 20.70
CA GLU A 54 -1.76 -22.81 19.60
C GLU A 54 -0.92 -23.92 20.21
N SER A 55 -1.28 -25.18 19.92
CA SER A 55 -0.66 -26.32 20.56
C SER A 55 0.82 -26.18 20.24
N TRP A 56 1.67 -26.13 21.27
CA TRP A 56 3.13 -26.00 21.12
C TRP A 56 3.65 -26.89 19.97
N LEU A 57 3.04 -28.07 19.79
CA LEU A 57 3.26 -29.00 18.68
C LEU A 57 3.11 -28.38 17.28
N VAL A 58 2.11 -27.52 17.06
CA VAL A 58 1.92 -26.74 15.82
C VAL A 58 3.08 -25.76 15.61
N SER A 59 3.56 -25.10 16.67
CA SER A 59 4.73 -24.21 16.57
C SER A 59 6.02 -24.97 16.25
N TYR A 60 6.24 -26.14 16.88
CA TYR A 60 7.34 -27.04 16.52
C TYR A 60 7.20 -27.58 15.10
N TRP A 61 5.99 -27.85 14.64
CA TRP A 61 5.74 -28.25 13.26
C TRP A 61 6.07 -27.14 12.26
N LYS A 62 5.67 -25.88 12.54
CA LYS A 62 6.03 -24.71 11.71
C LYS A 62 7.54 -24.56 11.58
N ASP A 63 8.27 -24.66 12.70
CA ASP A 63 9.74 -24.58 12.72
C ASP A 63 10.38 -25.77 12.00
N PHE A 64 9.93 -27.00 12.26
CA PHE A 64 10.39 -28.20 11.55
C PHE A 64 10.20 -28.06 10.05
N ARG A 65 9.02 -27.61 9.61
CA ARG A 65 8.70 -27.44 8.19
C ARG A 65 9.62 -26.43 7.52
N HIS A 66 9.86 -25.29 8.17
CA HIS A 66 10.75 -24.26 7.64
C HIS A 66 12.19 -24.80 7.49
N ARG A 67 12.72 -25.45 8.54
CA ARG A 67 14.06 -26.08 8.50
C ARG A 67 14.13 -27.20 7.47
N PHE A 68 13.10 -28.03 7.40
CA PHE A 68 13.04 -29.16 6.48
C PHE A 68 13.09 -28.66 5.03
N ILE A 69 12.28 -27.66 4.67
CA ILE A 69 12.30 -27.02 3.34
C ILE A 69 13.70 -26.50 3.00
N SER A 70 14.38 -25.84 3.94
CA SER A 70 15.75 -25.37 3.71
C SER A 70 16.77 -26.50 3.56
N LEU A 71 16.51 -27.68 4.14
CA LEU A 71 17.41 -28.82 4.12
C LEU A 71 17.16 -29.78 2.94
N LEU A 72 16.08 -29.59 2.17
CA LEU A 72 15.68 -30.48 1.06
C LEU A 72 16.69 -30.53 -0.09
N SER A 73 17.43 -29.46 -0.31
CA SER A 73 18.45 -29.33 -1.35
C SER A 73 19.75 -30.08 -1.04
N PHE A 74 19.98 -30.43 0.23
CA PHE A 74 21.22 -31.06 0.71
C PHE A 74 21.06 -32.59 0.72
N GLU A 75 21.33 -33.23 1.86
CA GLU A 75 21.31 -34.70 1.99
C GLU A 75 19.94 -35.31 1.65
N PHE A 76 18.86 -34.55 1.87
CA PHE A 76 17.49 -34.98 1.58
C PHE A 76 17.11 -34.91 0.08
N ARG A 77 18.02 -34.46 -0.81
CA ARG A 77 17.84 -34.55 -2.26
C ARG A 77 17.70 -36.00 -2.73
N LYS A 78 18.36 -36.93 -2.03
CA LYS A 78 18.33 -38.38 -2.33
C LYS A 78 16.98 -39.03 -2.05
N PHE A 79 16.11 -38.40 -1.26
CA PHE A 79 14.79 -38.95 -0.99
C PHE A 79 13.86 -38.85 -2.19
N GLY A 80 13.04 -39.87 -2.40
CA GLY A 80 11.96 -39.82 -3.39
C GLY A 80 10.97 -38.68 -3.09
N THR A 81 10.58 -37.96 -4.13
CA THR A 81 9.65 -36.80 -4.05
C THR A 81 8.35 -37.13 -3.30
N SER A 82 7.81 -38.32 -3.52
CA SER A 82 6.57 -38.80 -2.87
C SER A 82 6.69 -38.92 -1.35
N THR A 83 7.85 -39.32 -0.83
CA THR A 83 8.12 -39.42 0.60
C THR A 83 8.21 -38.05 1.24
N VAL A 84 8.94 -37.12 0.60
CA VAL A 84 9.06 -35.73 1.07
C VAL A 84 7.70 -35.03 1.07
N LEU A 85 6.90 -35.23 0.01
CA LEU A 85 5.56 -34.69 -0.06
C LEU A 85 4.67 -35.23 1.07
N SER A 86 4.80 -36.52 1.38
CA SER A 86 4.08 -37.12 2.51
C SER A 86 4.50 -36.53 3.86
N ILE A 87 5.78 -36.18 4.05
CA ILE A 87 6.24 -35.51 5.28
C ILE A 87 5.60 -34.12 5.37
N LEU A 88 5.67 -33.31 4.31
CA LEU A 88 5.16 -31.93 4.29
C LEU A 88 3.63 -31.82 4.39
N GLN A 89 2.89 -32.78 3.84
CA GLN A 89 1.42 -32.76 3.84
C GLN A 89 0.85 -33.33 5.14
N GLN A 90 0.95 -32.62 6.25
CA GLN A 90 0.31 -33.05 7.50
C GLN A 90 -1.16 -32.57 7.56
N LYS A 91 -2.12 -33.48 7.80
CA LYS A 91 -3.55 -33.15 7.93
C LYS A 91 -3.95 -32.77 9.35
N HIS A 92 -3.16 -33.20 10.34
CA HIS A 92 -3.47 -33.04 11.76
C HIS A 92 -3.08 -31.66 12.34
N CYS A 93 -2.25 -30.89 11.63
CA CYS A 93 -1.93 -29.50 11.97
C CYS A 93 -2.69 -28.57 11.01
N LYS A 94 -3.83 -28.04 11.46
CA LYS A 94 -4.55 -27.00 10.73
C LYS A 94 -3.81 -25.69 10.95
N GLU A 95 -3.02 -25.28 9.96
CA GLU A 95 -2.38 -23.96 9.94
C GLU A 95 -3.35 -22.96 9.29
N GLU A 96 -3.48 -21.78 9.88
CA GLU A 96 -4.07 -20.65 9.18
C GLU A 96 -3.11 -20.20 8.08
N CYS A 97 -3.62 -20.10 6.86
CA CYS A 97 -2.87 -19.60 5.72
C CYS A 97 -2.79 -18.07 5.88
N GLN A 98 -1.59 -17.52 5.99
CA GLN A 98 -1.40 -16.08 5.90
C GLN A 98 -1.20 -15.71 4.44
N ASP A 99 -2.04 -14.84 3.92
CA ASP A 99 -1.97 -14.41 2.52
C ASP A 99 -0.74 -13.54 2.28
N LEU A 100 -0.06 -13.79 1.17
CA LEU A 100 1.09 -13.02 0.74
C LEU A 100 0.70 -11.56 0.49
N SER A 101 1.38 -10.63 1.17
CA SER A 101 1.21 -9.20 0.92
C SER A 101 1.98 -8.76 -0.33
N LYS A 102 1.52 -7.72 -1.02
CA LYS A 102 2.27 -7.12 -2.14
C LYS A 102 3.68 -6.71 -1.73
N THR A 103 3.85 -6.15 -0.53
CA THR A 103 5.17 -5.76 -0.02
C THR A 103 6.13 -6.94 0.13
N GLU A 104 5.62 -8.12 0.50
CA GLU A 104 6.44 -9.34 0.55
C GLU A 104 6.74 -9.87 -0.85
N LEU A 105 5.80 -9.72 -1.79
CA LEU A 105 6.00 -10.09 -3.19
C LEU A 105 7.09 -9.22 -3.85
N ASP A 106 7.05 -7.90 -3.63
CA ASP A 106 8.04 -6.95 -4.17
C ASP A 106 9.44 -7.13 -3.53
N TYR A 107 9.53 -7.73 -2.34
CA TYR A 107 10.80 -8.07 -1.69
C TYR A 107 11.45 -9.30 -2.33
N GLU A 108 10.65 -10.31 -2.68
CA GLU A 108 11.15 -11.59 -3.22
C GLU A 108 11.33 -11.55 -4.74
N PHE A 109 10.50 -10.78 -5.46
CA PHE A 109 10.49 -10.73 -6.93
C PHE A 109 10.55 -9.31 -7.47
N THR A 110 11.37 -9.12 -8.50
CA THR A 110 11.39 -7.87 -9.27
C THR A 110 10.25 -7.87 -10.29
N THR A 111 9.81 -6.69 -10.74
CA THR A 111 8.85 -6.55 -11.85
C THR A 111 9.30 -7.28 -13.12
N TYR A 112 10.60 -7.33 -13.41
CA TYR A 112 11.16 -8.08 -14.52
C TYR A 112 11.02 -9.60 -14.36
N ASP A 113 11.09 -10.11 -13.13
CA ASP A 113 10.92 -11.53 -12.83
C ASP A 113 9.48 -11.97 -13.06
N LEU A 114 8.52 -11.14 -12.66
CA LEU A 114 7.11 -11.35 -12.98
C LEU A 114 6.88 -11.36 -14.50
N LYS A 115 7.55 -10.49 -15.26
CA LYS A 115 7.46 -10.49 -16.72
C LYS A 115 8.07 -11.75 -17.33
N ARG A 116 9.21 -12.23 -16.82
CA ARG A 116 9.83 -13.50 -17.25
C ARG A 116 8.89 -14.68 -17.02
N LEU A 117 8.23 -14.74 -15.86
CA LEU A 117 7.24 -15.77 -15.54
C LEU A 117 6.04 -15.71 -16.50
N GLU A 118 5.57 -14.51 -16.84
CA GLU A 118 4.48 -14.33 -17.80
C GLU A 118 4.85 -14.84 -19.20
N LEU A 119 6.04 -14.48 -19.71
CA LEU A 119 6.54 -14.93 -21.01
C LEU A 119 6.68 -16.45 -21.09
N TYR A 120 7.15 -17.09 -20.01
CA TYR A 120 7.19 -18.55 -19.94
C TYR A 120 5.78 -19.17 -19.92
N SER A 121 4.84 -18.57 -19.18
CA SER A 121 3.45 -19.03 -19.11
C SER A 121 2.74 -19.01 -20.49
N GLN A 122 3.19 -18.11 -21.37
CA GLN A 122 2.77 -17.97 -22.77
C GLN A 122 3.55 -18.88 -23.73
N ASN A 123 4.45 -19.73 -23.23
CA ASN A 123 5.35 -20.60 -24.00
C ASN A 123 6.30 -19.86 -24.96
N MET A 124 6.61 -18.59 -24.69
CA MET A 124 7.50 -17.77 -25.55
C MET A 124 8.98 -17.98 -25.23
N VAL A 125 9.28 -18.59 -24.09
CA VAL A 125 10.63 -18.69 -23.51
C VAL A 125 10.83 -20.10 -22.95
N ASP A 126 12.07 -20.56 -22.95
CA ASP A 126 12.48 -21.84 -22.38
C ASP A 126 12.52 -21.82 -20.82
N TYR A 127 12.37 -23.00 -20.21
CA TYR A 127 12.24 -23.15 -18.76
C TYR A 127 13.50 -22.73 -17.98
N HIS A 128 14.67 -22.79 -18.60
CA HIS A 128 15.92 -22.36 -17.99
C HIS A 128 15.91 -20.87 -17.60
N LEU A 129 15.15 -20.01 -18.30
CA LEU A 129 15.08 -18.58 -17.98
C LEU A 129 14.32 -18.31 -16.68
N ILE A 130 13.58 -19.26 -16.11
CA ILE A 130 12.80 -19.02 -14.89
C ILE A 130 13.24 -19.90 -13.73
N MET A 131 14.24 -20.76 -13.94
CA MET A 131 14.67 -21.79 -12.98
C MET A 131 15.13 -21.18 -11.64
N ASP A 132 15.73 -20.00 -11.68
CA ASP A 132 16.16 -19.21 -10.53
C ASP A 132 14.98 -18.75 -9.63
N LEU A 133 13.80 -18.55 -10.22
CA LEU A 133 12.61 -18.05 -9.52
C LEU A 133 11.81 -19.17 -8.83
N ILE A 134 11.96 -20.41 -9.29
CA ILE A 134 11.18 -21.56 -8.81
C ILE A 134 11.41 -21.90 -7.34
N PRO A 135 12.65 -21.88 -6.81
CA PRO A 135 12.89 -22.16 -5.40
C PRO A 135 12.13 -21.19 -4.49
N SER A 136 12.11 -19.90 -4.82
CA SER A 136 11.37 -18.87 -4.08
C SER A 136 9.86 -19.10 -4.14
N ILE A 137 9.31 -19.33 -5.33
CA ILE A 137 7.88 -19.67 -5.51
C ILE A 137 7.51 -20.91 -4.70
N SER A 138 8.36 -21.94 -4.75
CA SER A 138 8.13 -23.20 -4.05
C SER A 138 8.18 -23.03 -2.54
N LYS A 139 9.13 -22.24 -2.01
CA LYS A 139 9.19 -21.91 -0.57
C LYS A 139 7.92 -21.21 -0.11
N LEU A 140 7.47 -20.17 -0.82
CA LEU A 140 6.24 -19.45 -0.49
C LEU A 140 5.01 -20.38 -0.48
N PHE A 141 4.91 -21.27 -1.48
CA PHE A 141 3.82 -22.25 -1.55
C PHE A 141 3.89 -23.26 -0.39
N PHE A 142 5.04 -23.88 -0.18
CA PHE A 142 5.26 -24.86 0.89
C PHE A 142 5.40 -24.23 2.27
N LEU A 143 5.34 -22.92 2.45
CA LEU A 143 5.20 -22.25 3.74
C LEU A 143 3.75 -21.81 4.03
N LYS A 144 2.77 -22.21 3.20
CA LYS A 144 1.37 -21.76 3.29
C LYS A 144 1.22 -20.24 3.25
N LYS A 145 2.04 -19.56 2.44
CA LYS A 145 1.84 -18.13 2.14
C LYS A 145 0.91 -17.87 0.94
N MET A 146 0.57 -18.91 0.19
CA MET A 146 -0.35 -18.83 -0.95
C MET A 146 -1.68 -19.51 -0.65
N SER A 147 -2.68 -18.75 -0.18
CA SER A 147 -4.01 -19.30 0.06
C SER A 147 -4.78 -19.54 -1.23
N GLY A 148 -5.72 -20.50 -1.19
CA GLY A 148 -6.55 -20.85 -2.35
C GLY A 148 -5.82 -21.52 -3.51
N PHE A 149 -4.49 -21.66 -3.44
CA PHE A 149 -3.68 -22.27 -4.47
C PHE A 149 -3.70 -23.80 -4.35
N ASN A 150 -4.54 -24.45 -5.15
CA ASN A 150 -4.65 -25.91 -5.16
C ASN A 150 -3.96 -26.52 -6.38
N LEU A 151 -3.07 -27.47 -6.11
CA LEU A 151 -2.36 -28.28 -7.10
C LEU A 151 -2.73 -29.75 -6.94
N SER A 152 -2.71 -30.48 -8.05
CA SER A 152 -2.81 -31.95 -8.03
C SER A 152 -1.60 -32.55 -7.31
N ALA A 153 -1.72 -33.77 -6.78
CA ALA A 153 -0.62 -34.46 -6.08
C ALA A 153 0.66 -34.56 -6.95
N VAL A 154 0.51 -34.84 -8.24
CA VAL A 154 1.62 -34.89 -9.20
C VAL A 154 2.25 -33.51 -9.40
N GLN A 155 1.43 -32.47 -9.51
CA GLN A 155 1.91 -31.08 -9.63
C GLN A 155 2.66 -30.62 -8.38
N LEU A 156 2.23 -31.04 -7.20
CA LEU A 156 2.91 -30.77 -5.94
C LEU A 156 4.26 -31.48 -5.86
N ALA A 157 4.31 -32.76 -6.25
CA ALA A 157 5.55 -33.51 -6.31
C ALA A 157 6.55 -32.89 -7.30
N LEU A 158 6.06 -32.42 -8.44
CA LEU A 158 6.86 -31.74 -9.46
C LEU A 158 7.43 -30.41 -8.95
N LEU A 159 6.60 -29.55 -8.36
CA LEU A 159 7.04 -28.27 -7.79
C LEU A 159 8.07 -28.48 -6.67
N LEU A 160 7.84 -29.47 -5.80
CA LEU A 160 8.75 -29.87 -4.73
C LEU A 160 10.10 -30.36 -5.27
N GLY A 161 10.06 -31.22 -6.27
CA GLY A 161 11.24 -31.85 -6.86
C GLY A 161 12.16 -30.84 -7.54
N ILE A 162 11.60 -29.97 -8.39
CA ILE A 162 12.37 -28.95 -9.12
C ILE A 162 12.77 -27.82 -8.16
N GLY A 163 11.82 -27.30 -7.38
CA GLY A 163 12.02 -26.08 -6.61
C GLY A 163 12.77 -26.25 -5.30
N LEU A 164 12.52 -27.33 -4.55
CA LEU A 164 13.11 -27.52 -3.21
C LEU A 164 14.18 -28.61 -3.17
N GLN A 165 14.05 -29.69 -3.94
CA GLN A 165 15.09 -30.73 -4.03
C GLN A 165 16.14 -30.46 -5.12
N HIS A 166 15.89 -29.49 -6.03
CA HIS A 166 16.77 -29.21 -7.18
C HIS A 166 17.14 -30.46 -7.97
N LYS A 167 16.14 -31.31 -8.23
CA LYS A 167 16.27 -32.47 -9.11
C LYS A 167 16.16 -32.03 -10.57
N THR A 168 16.88 -32.72 -11.45
CA THR A 168 16.69 -32.54 -12.89
C THR A 168 15.35 -33.12 -13.30
N ILE A 169 14.85 -32.71 -14.47
CA ILE A 169 13.58 -33.23 -14.97
C ILE A 169 13.68 -34.74 -15.28
N GLU A 170 14.86 -35.21 -15.68
CA GLU A 170 15.18 -36.62 -15.91
C GLU A 170 15.18 -37.45 -14.61
N ASP A 171 15.70 -36.90 -13.51
CA ASP A 171 15.62 -37.53 -12.19
C ASP A 171 14.14 -37.64 -11.76
N LEU A 172 13.32 -36.65 -12.11
CA LEU A 172 11.90 -36.62 -11.77
C LEU A 172 11.04 -37.53 -12.63
N GLU A 173 11.41 -37.78 -13.88
CA GLU A 173 10.78 -38.79 -14.74
C GLU A 173 10.83 -40.18 -14.07
N LYS A 174 11.98 -40.55 -13.49
CA LYS A 174 12.14 -41.82 -12.76
C LYS A 174 11.34 -41.87 -11.46
N ASP A 175 11.23 -40.75 -10.75
CA ASP A 175 10.52 -40.68 -9.47
C ASP A 175 8.99 -40.67 -9.62
N ILE A 176 8.48 -40.05 -10.69
CA ILE A 176 7.05 -39.81 -10.93
C ILE A 176 6.47 -40.80 -11.95
N ASP A 177 7.33 -41.50 -12.70
CA ASP A 177 6.98 -42.46 -13.77
C ASP A 177 6.12 -41.82 -14.88
N LEU A 178 6.47 -40.59 -15.26
CA LEU A 178 5.81 -39.80 -16.29
C LEU A 178 6.85 -39.25 -17.29
N PRO A 179 6.54 -39.26 -18.60
CA PRO A 179 7.49 -38.79 -19.61
C PRO A 179 7.79 -37.29 -19.47
N VAL A 180 9.04 -36.90 -19.76
CA VAL A 180 9.54 -35.51 -19.66
C VAL A 180 8.62 -34.46 -20.30
N SER A 181 8.06 -34.76 -21.47
CA SER A 181 7.16 -33.84 -22.19
C SER A 181 5.88 -33.51 -21.41
N GLN A 182 5.33 -34.50 -20.71
CA GLN A 182 4.16 -34.30 -19.85
C GLN A 182 4.53 -33.54 -18.58
N LEU A 183 5.70 -33.80 -18.00
CA LEU A 183 6.20 -33.05 -16.85
C LEU A 183 6.36 -31.56 -17.17
N LEU A 184 6.96 -31.23 -18.32
CA LEU A 184 7.07 -29.84 -18.78
C LEU A 184 5.70 -29.19 -19.00
N GLY A 185 4.74 -29.91 -19.58
CA GLY A 185 3.36 -29.42 -19.74
C GLY A 185 2.68 -29.14 -18.39
N LEU A 186 2.84 -30.03 -17.41
CA LEU A 186 2.32 -29.85 -16.05
C LEU A 186 3.01 -28.70 -15.33
N TYR A 187 4.32 -28.57 -15.48
CA TYR A 187 5.11 -27.48 -14.92
C TYR A 187 4.64 -26.12 -15.44
N ASN A 188 4.40 -26.00 -16.75
CA ASN A 188 3.84 -24.78 -17.31
C ASN A 188 2.42 -24.49 -16.79
N ARG A 189 1.58 -25.52 -16.61
CA ARG A 189 0.26 -25.36 -15.98
C ARG A 189 0.36 -24.86 -14.53
N ILE A 190 1.38 -25.26 -13.77
CA ILE A 190 1.63 -24.72 -12.42
C ILE A 190 1.97 -23.24 -12.52
N LEU A 191 2.89 -22.87 -13.41
CA LEU A 191 3.35 -21.49 -13.53
C LEU A 191 2.29 -20.52 -14.03
N ARG A 192 1.42 -20.95 -14.96
CA ARG A 192 0.21 -20.18 -15.32
C ARG A 192 -0.65 -19.85 -14.11
N LYS A 193 -0.86 -20.82 -13.20
CA LYS A 193 -1.60 -20.57 -11.96
C LYS A 193 -0.85 -19.61 -11.04
N VAL A 194 0.48 -19.73 -10.92
CA VAL A 194 1.31 -18.84 -10.08
C VAL A 194 1.21 -17.40 -10.58
N VAL A 195 1.35 -17.19 -11.89
CA VAL A 195 1.20 -15.86 -12.51
C VAL A 195 -0.19 -15.29 -12.26
N GLN A 196 -1.25 -16.09 -12.42
CA GLN A 196 -2.62 -15.67 -12.09
C GLN A 196 -2.78 -15.26 -10.62
N TYR A 197 -2.15 -16.00 -9.71
CA TYR A 197 -2.17 -15.69 -8.27
C TYR A 197 -1.43 -14.37 -7.95
N PHE A 198 -0.24 -14.17 -8.52
CA PHE A 198 0.50 -12.92 -8.35
C PHE A 198 -0.22 -11.72 -8.95
N ASN A 199 -0.80 -11.86 -10.14
CA ASN A 199 -1.61 -10.81 -10.77
C ASN A 199 -2.80 -10.44 -9.90
N ARG A 200 -3.50 -11.43 -9.32
CA ARG A 200 -4.60 -11.17 -8.37
C ARG A 200 -4.15 -10.34 -7.17
N ILE A 201 -2.99 -10.65 -6.56
CA ILE A 201 -2.45 -9.85 -5.44
C ILE A 201 -2.14 -8.42 -5.87
N ILE A 202 -1.56 -8.27 -7.06
CA ILE A 202 -1.23 -6.94 -7.63
C ILE A 202 -2.51 -6.16 -7.90
N GLU A 203 -3.52 -6.77 -8.52
CA GLU A 203 -4.84 -6.20 -8.77
C GLU A 203 -5.51 -5.77 -7.46
N GLU A 204 -5.58 -6.64 -6.45
CA GLU A 204 -6.15 -6.33 -5.13
C GLU A 204 -5.42 -5.17 -4.43
N SER A 205 -4.11 -5.02 -4.65
CA SER A 205 -3.35 -3.87 -4.13
C SER A 205 -3.66 -2.57 -4.87
N VAL A 206 -3.88 -2.65 -6.18
CA VAL A 206 -4.16 -1.51 -7.05
C VAL A 206 -5.58 -1.03 -6.77
N GLU A 207 -6.55 -1.92 -6.62
CA GLU A 207 -7.93 -1.60 -6.21
C GLU A 207 -8.00 -0.86 -4.88
N LYS A 208 -7.14 -1.22 -3.91
CA LYS A 208 -7.05 -0.50 -2.62
C LYS A 208 -6.46 0.91 -2.75
N THR A 209 -5.58 1.10 -3.73
CA THR A 209 -4.90 2.38 -3.99
C THR A 209 -5.74 3.31 -4.86
N ILE A 210 -6.51 2.74 -5.80
CA ILE A 210 -7.46 3.49 -6.62
C ILE A 210 -8.53 4.04 -5.68
N ILE A 211 -8.56 5.36 -5.58
CA ILE A 211 -9.59 6.09 -4.86
C ILE A 211 -10.94 5.64 -5.41
N LYS A 212 -11.71 4.89 -4.61
CA LYS A 212 -13.09 4.55 -4.97
C LYS A 212 -13.78 5.87 -5.30
N PRO A 213 -14.41 6.03 -6.49
CA PRO A 213 -15.06 7.27 -6.84
C PRO A 213 -16.05 7.58 -5.73
N THR A 214 -15.75 8.61 -4.94
CA THR A 214 -16.67 9.11 -3.92
C THR A 214 -17.95 9.42 -4.66
N LYS A 215 -19.06 8.78 -4.27
CA LYS A 215 -20.39 9.20 -4.69
C LYS A 215 -20.48 10.68 -4.33
N VAL A 216 -20.29 11.55 -5.33
CA VAL A 216 -20.61 12.96 -5.20
C VAL A 216 -22.12 12.98 -5.11
N VAL A 217 -22.64 12.98 -3.89
CA VAL A 217 -24.04 13.31 -3.65
C VAL A 217 -24.12 14.79 -3.99
N MET A 218 -24.56 15.09 -5.21
CA MET A 218 -24.93 16.44 -5.62
C MET A 218 -26.20 16.81 -4.85
N GLU A 219 -26.04 17.18 -3.58
CA GLU A 219 -27.13 17.79 -2.83
C GLU A 219 -27.41 19.15 -3.48
N PRO A 220 -28.68 19.46 -3.81
CA PRO A 220 -29.03 20.78 -4.32
C PRO A 220 -28.59 21.82 -3.28
N VAL A 221 -27.87 22.85 -3.76
CA VAL A 221 -27.48 23.99 -2.92
C VAL A 221 -28.75 24.57 -2.30
N LYS A 222 -28.74 24.78 -0.98
CA LYS A 222 -29.93 25.17 -0.21
C LYS A 222 -30.44 26.57 -0.57
N ASN A 223 -29.54 27.43 -1.03
CA ASN A 223 -29.83 28.79 -1.42
C ASN A 223 -29.79 28.87 -2.94
N THR A 224 -30.71 29.63 -3.50
CA THR A 224 -30.66 29.96 -4.92
C THR A 224 -29.54 30.97 -5.17
N LEU A 225 -28.95 30.93 -6.37
CA LEU A 225 -27.91 31.89 -6.76
C LEU A 225 -28.42 33.34 -6.65
N ASP A 226 -29.71 33.55 -6.88
CA ASP A 226 -30.37 34.86 -6.78
C ASP A 226 -30.42 35.36 -5.33
N GLU A 227 -30.68 34.49 -4.35
CA GLU A 227 -30.64 34.87 -2.92
C GLU A 227 -29.22 35.25 -2.47
N GLU A 228 -28.18 34.55 -2.95
CA GLU A 228 -26.79 34.93 -2.66
C GLU A 228 -26.41 36.26 -3.31
N LEU A 229 -26.88 36.52 -4.53
CA LEU A 229 -26.66 37.79 -5.23
C LEU A 229 -27.34 38.97 -4.51
N ASP A 230 -28.56 38.77 -4.01
CA ASP A 230 -29.31 39.79 -3.28
C ASP A 230 -28.69 40.10 -1.90
N GLU A 231 -28.21 39.09 -1.18
CA GLU A 231 -27.47 39.29 0.08
C GLU A 231 -26.18 40.10 -0.14
N VAL A 232 -25.43 39.78 -1.20
CA VAL A 232 -24.22 40.51 -1.57
C VAL A 232 -24.55 41.94 -2.04
N ALA A 233 -25.63 42.13 -2.80
CA ALA A 233 -26.09 43.45 -3.22
C ALA A 233 -26.48 44.32 -2.00
N GLY A 234 -27.19 43.75 -1.03
CA GLY A 234 -27.52 44.42 0.23
C GLY A 234 -26.28 44.81 1.04
N TYR A 235 -25.27 43.94 1.11
CA TYR A 235 -24.00 44.25 1.75
C TYR A 235 -23.24 45.39 1.04
N VAL A 236 -23.20 45.39 -0.29
CA VAL A 236 -22.55 46.43 -1.11
C VAL A 236 -23.28 47.76 -0.94
N LYS A 237 -24.62 47.77 -0.96
CA LYS A 237 -25.43 48.98 -0.77
C LYS A 237 -25.21 49.58 0.62
N ASN A 238 -25.25 48.76 1.66
CA ASN A 238 -24.96 49.20 3.03
C ASN A 238 -23.54 49.77 3.18
N LYS A 239 -22.57 49.21 2.45
CA LYS A 239 -21.19 49.73 2.43
C LYS A 239 -21.10 51.06 1.68
N LEU A 240 -21.83 51.20 0.58
CA LEU A 240 -21.96 52.43 -0.19
C LEU A 240 -22.63 53.54 0.62
N GLU A 241 -23.74 53.26 1.30
CA GLU A 241 -24.43 54.22 2.17
C GLU A 241 -23.55 54.66 3.35
N LYS A 242 -22.78 53.73 3.93
CA LYS A 242 -21.75 54.05 4.94
C LYS A 242 -20.58 54.86 4.39
N SER A 243 -20.35 54.86 3.08
CA SER A 243 -19.37 55.74 2.41
C SER A 243 -19.99 57.02 1.85
N ALA A 244 -21.32 57.06 1.69
CA ALA A 244 -22.10 58.20 1.20
C ALA A 244 -22.37 59.24 2.30
N THR A 245 -21.79 59.08 3.49
CA THR A 245 -21.78 60.10 4.56
C THR A 245 -21.02 61.39 4.18
N LEU A 246 -20.64 61.55 2.91
CA LEU A 246 -20.11 62.76 2.29
C LEU A 246 -21.20 63.74 1.80
N GLU A 247 -22.49 63.38 1.84
CA GLU A 247 -23.60 64.25 1.38
C GLU A 247 -23.94 65.43 2.31
N GLY A 248 -23.08 65.77 3.27
CA GLY A 248 -23.21 66.95 4.14
C GLY A 248 -21.99 67.86 4.17
N VAL A 249 -20.96 67.59 3.35
CA VAL A 249 -19.72 68.38 3.36
C VAL A 249 -19.85 69.57 2.42
N ASP A 250 -19.86 70.79 2.98
CA ASP A 250 -19.91 72.03 2.21
C ASP A 250 -18.58 72.24 1.44
N LEU A 251 -18.57 71.80 0.18
CA LEU A 251 -17.42 71.84 -0.75
C LEU A 251 -17.19 73.23 -1.34
N SER A 252 -17.97 74.24 -0.95
CA SER A 252 -17.83 75.63 -1.39
C SER A 252 -16.45 76.23 -1.08
N HIS A 253 -15.73 75.69 -0.09
CA HIS A 253 -14.37 76.09 0.23
C HIS A 253 -13.31 75.64 -0.79
N TYR A 254 -13.61 74.65 -1.64
CA TYR A 254 -12.74 74.18 -2.74
C TYR A 254 -13.14 74.71 -4.12
N ALA A 255 -14.17 75.56 -4.21
CA ALA A 255 -14.57 76.16 -5.48
C ALA A 255 -13.51 77.16 -5.98
N ILE A 256 -12.84 76.83 -7.08
CA ILE A 256 -11.91 77.70 -7.79
C ILE A 256 -12.72 78.73 -8.57
N LYS A 257 -12.69 80.01 -8.17
CA LYS A 257 -13.29 81.10 -8.94
C LYS A 257 -12.26 81.63 -9.95
N GLY A 258 -12.58 81.55 -11.23
CA GLY A 258 -11.88 82.21 -12.34
C GLY A 258 -12.90 82.67 -13.39
N THR A 259 -12.67 83.81 -14.04
CA THR A 259 -13.53 84.33 -15.11
C THR A 259 -13.29 83.56 -16.41
N GLU A 260 -14.29 83.41 -17.29
CA GLU A 260 -14.18 82.61 -18.53
C GLU A 260 -12.97 83.01 -19.39
N GLU A 261 -12.61 84.29 -19.41
CA GLU A 261 -11.44 84.82 -20.12
C GLU A 261 -10.08 84.32 -19.56
N GLU A 262 -10.00 84.08 -18.24
CA GLU A 262 -8.80 83.52 -17.59
C GLU A 262 -8.66 82.02 -17.83
N TRP A 263 -9.79 81.32 -18.06
CA TRP A 263 -9.78 79.90 -18.39
C TRP A 263 -9.36 79.65 -19.84
N ASP A 264 -9.85 80.43 -20.80
CA ASP A 264 -9.49 80.28 -22.21
C ASP A 264 -8.01 80.58 -22.47
N SER A 265 -7.46 81.60 -21.79
CA SER A 265 -6.03 81.91 -21.84
C SER A 265 -5.16 80.83 -21.20
N ALA A 266 -5.65 80.14 -20.17
CA ALA A 266 -4.94 79.06 -19.51
C ALA A 266 -4.96 77.72 -20.27
N ILE A 267 -6.01 77.45 -21.06
CA ILE A 267 -6.20 76.19 -21.81
C ILE A 267 -5.49 76.24 -23.19
N SER A 268 -5.34 77.43 -23.79
CA SER A 268 -4.72 77.60 -25.11
C SER A 268 -3.21 77.31 -25.16
N GLY A 269 -2.51 77.26 -24.02
CA GLY A 269 -1.12 76.86 -23.93
C GLY A 269 -1.00 75.42 -23.46
N GLY A 270 -0.71 74.47 -24.36
CA GLY A 270 -0.56 73.03 -24.09
C GLY A 270 0.59 72.65 -23.15
N LYS A 271 0.58 73.16 -21.92
CA LYS A 271 1.45 72.77 -20.81
C LYS A 271 0.66 71.91 -19.82
N THR A 272 1.34 70.95 -19.21
CA THR A 272 0.77 69.97 -18.28
C THR A 272 0.38 70.52 -16.90
N SER A 273 0.52 71.84 -16.66
CA SER A 273 0.13 72.48 -15.40
C SER A 273 -0.45 73.88 -15.63
N VAL A 274 -1.69 74.08 -15.20
CA VAL A 274 -2.43 75.35 -15.25
C VAL A 274 -2.53 75.93 -13.82
N SER A 275 -2.17 77.20 -13.64
CA SER A 275 -2.24 77.91 -12.35
C SER A 275 -3.08 79.18 -12.50
N ILE A 276 -4.27 79.20 -11.88
CA ILE A 276 -5.18 80.35 -11.87
C ILE A 276 -5.01 81.08 -10.54
N LYS A 277 -4.68 82.38 -10.57
CA LYS A 277 -4.49 83.18 -9.36
C LYS A 277 -5.85 83.58 -8.79
N SER A 278 -6.20 83.06 -7.63
CA SER A 278 -7.36 83.53 -6.84
C SER A 278 -7.24 85.04 -6.58
N SER A 279 -8.21 85.81 -7.07
CA SER A 279 -8.26 87.27 -6.88
C SER A 279 -8.50 87.61 -5.40
N LYS A 280 -7.74 88.60 -4.94
CA LYS A 280 -7.59 89.02 -3.53
C LYS A 280 -8.92 89.42 -2.90
N THR A 281 -9.54 88.54 -2.12
CA THR A 281 -10.43 88.91 -1.02
C THR A 281 -10.09 88.04 0.19
N LYS A 282 -9.57 88.67 1.26
CA LYS A 282 -9.35 88.01 2.56
C LYS A 282 -10.71 87.53 3.06
N ARG A 283 -10.86 86.21 3.26
CA ARG A 283 -12.05 85.63 3.90
C ARG A 283 -11.95 85.81 5.43
N PRO A 284 -13.03 86.23 6.11
CA PRO A 284 -13.04 86.32 7.56
C PRO A 284 -13.04 84.91 8.18
N PHE A 285 -12.22 84.76 9.22
CA PHE A 285 -12.18 83.56 10.06
C PHE A 285 -13.29 83.69 11.12
N SER A 286 -14.36 82.91 10.99
CA SER A 286 -15.32 82.69 12.07
C SER A 286 -15.24 81.22 12.48
N GLY A 287 -14.74 80.99 13.69
CA GLY A 287 -14.63 79.65 14.26
C GLY A 287 -15.96 79.07 14.75
N VAL A 288 -15.86 77.76 14.96
CA VAL A 288 -16.69 76.87 15.79
C VAL A 288 -17.98 76.36 15.14
N HIS A 289 -17.89 75.14 14.60
CA HIS A 289 -18.89 74.12 14.91
C HIS A 289 -18.18 72.91 15.54
N ASN A 290 -18.34 72.77 16.85
CA ASN A 290 -18.06 71.53 17.56
C ASN A 290 -19.03 70.47 17.05
N LEU A 291 -18.51 69.32 16.65
CA LEU A 291 -19.20 68.04 16.69
C LEU A 291 -18.16 67.00 17.11
N ASN A 292 -18.35 66.48 18.32
CA ASN A 292 -17.57 65.40 18.94
C ASN A 292 -17.48 64.21 17.98
N VAL A 293 -16.26 63.86 17.57
CA VAL A 293 -15.94 62.52 17.10
C VAL A 293 -15.20 61.83 18.24
N ASN A 294 -15.94 60.99 18.97
CA ASN A 294 -15.33 59.92 19.76
C ASN A 294 -14.66 58.96 18.77
N GLY A 295 -13.34 58.85 18.87
CA GLY A 295 -12.52 57.96 18.05
C GLY A 295 -11.29 57.51 18.83
N ASP A 296 -11.49 56.42 19.55
CA ASP A 296 -10.54 55.55 20.25
C ASP A 296 -9.03 55.82 20.11
N SER A 297 -8.44 56.17 21.25
CA SER A 297 -7.02 55.99 21.51
C SER A 297 -6.73 54.56 22.01
N ASN A 298 -6.10 53.77 21.15
CA ASN A 298 -4.90 52.96 21.43
C ASN A 298 -4.85 52.10 22.71
N LYS A 299 -4.75 50.77 22.56
CA LYS A 299 -3.86 49.96 23.42
C LYS A 299 -3.42 48.64 22.76
N GLN A 300 -2.11 48.45 22.81
CA GLN A 300 -1.31 47.29 22.42
C GLN A 300 -1.76 45.98 23.10
N THR A 301 -1.62 44.83 22.41
CA THR A 301 -0.92 43.64 22.96
C THR A 301 -0.59 42.59 21.88
N SER A 302 0.71 42.33 21.72
CA SER A 302 1.37 41.03 21.46
C SER A 302 0.77 40.00 20.49
N LYS A 303 1.41 39.81 19.33
CA LYS A 303 1.57 38.46 18.72
C LYS A 303 3.00 38.24 18.21
N LYS A 304 3.66 37.26 18.84
CA LYS A 304 4.99 36.73 18.54
C LYS A 304 5.08 36.24 17.08
N ARG A 305 6.08 36.74 16.32
CA ARG A 305 6.59 36.08 15.11
C ARG A 305 7.47 34.90 15.54
N LYS A 306 7.06 33.67 15.20
CA LYS A 306 7.93 32.49 15.25
C LYS A 306 8.90 32.55 14.06
N LYS A 307 10.19 32.40 14.35
CA LYS A 307 11.31 32.35 13.41
C LYS A 307 11.20 31.12 12.49
N PHE A 308 11.34 31.32 11.18
CA PHE A 308 11.87 30.30 10.27
C PHE A 308 13.39 30.48 10.23
N LYS A 309 14.12 29.45 10.65
CA LYS A 309 15.58 29.34 10.53
C LYS A 309 15.87 28.64 9.21
N THR A 310 16.51 29.33 8.27
CA THR A 310 17.23 28.72 7.15
C THR A 310 18.71 28.77 7.49
N GLU A 311 19.26 27.65 7.96
CA GLU A 311 20.72 27.45 8.02
C GLU A 311 21.16 26.93 6.64
N LYS A 312 21.91 27.76 5.91
CA LYS A 312 22.93 27.30 4.96
C LYS A 312 24.28 27.62 5.59
N LYS A 313 25.00 26.58 5.99
CA LYS A 313 26.46 26.61 6.13
C LYS A 313 27.02 25.71 5.01
N PHE A 314 28.09 26.23 4.41
CA PHE A 314 29.11 25.64 3.55
C PHE A 314 28.94 24.16 3.17
#